data_AF-A0A532DPS9-F1
#
_entry.id   AF-A0A532DPS9-F1
#
_cell.length_a   1.000
_cell.length_b   1.000
_cell.length_c   1.000
_cell.angle_alpha   90.00
_cell.angle_beta   90.00
_cell.angle_gamma   90.00
#
_symmetry.space_group_name_H-M   'P 1'
#
loop_
_entity.id
_entity.type
_entity.pdbx_description
1 polymer ?
#
loop_
_entity_poly.entity_id
_entity_poly.type
_entity_poly.pdbx_seq_one_letter_code
_entity_poly.pdbx_strand_id
1 'polypeptide(L)'
;MARKKKPNVQAAEVTYELHSLGWKEFQKLCITVVGEVWGQVVQSYFDSCDGGRDGAFHGTWKSQSGEVFQGTFTVQCKFTSKADKVLAASDLSDEIAKVKRLASRGLADNYILFTNARLTGVVDVQLKDIFEAIPGVKRFAAYGGDRISQIIRESPRLRMLVPRVYGLGDLSQILDARAYAQAHEILSALGDDLAKLVITDAYRRSAKALVEHGFVLLLGEPACGKSTIAAGLAVGALDDWGCSTIKIRDANDFIKYSNPHEPKQLFWVDDAFGSTQFDRASGVSWNQIFPHMQAAIRRGARILFTSRDYIYRSARNHLKESAFPLIHESQVVIRVERLTKEEREQILYNHIRLGTQSRKFKTELKQFLPSVAAHQGFSPEIARRLGNPIFTKGLSLSKWGLDEFVSRPVELLREIIRTLDAGSHSALAVVFMRGGILPSPMTMTKGEEKAITRLGGSPGEVCNALGALEGSLLIQVSQEGRYTWRFKHPTIRDAFASLVAEDRELMDIYLVGSPIEKLFSEVSCGDVGIEGRFQVPSATGE
;
A
#
# COMPACT_ATOMS: atom_id res chain seq x y z
N MET A 1 -26.92 -32.21 -19.66
CA MET A 1 -27.31 -32.36 -18.24
C MET A 1 -26.06 -32.32 -17.37
N ALA A 2 -25.71 -31.16 -16.83
CA ALA A 2 -24.57 -31.02 -15.93
C ALA A 2 -24.95 -31.43 -14.51
N ARG A 3 -24.21 -32.37 -13.91
CA ARG A 3 -24.40 -32.84 -12.53
C ARG A 3 -24.23 -31.67 -11.55
N LYS A 4 -25.32 -31.26 -10.89
CA LYS A 4 -25.28 -30.38 -9.70
C LYS A 4 -24.42 -31.06 -8.62
N LYS A 5 -23.29 -30.44 -8.26
CA LYS A 5 -22.54 -30.78 -7.04
C LYS A 5 -23.47 -30.54 -5.84
N LYS A 6 -23.63 -31.56 -4.99
CA LYS A 6 -24.32 -31.44 -3.71
C LYS A 6 -23.60 -30.40 -2.82
N PRO A 7 -24.33 -29.60 -2.03
CA PRO A 7 -23.70 -28.67 -1.09
C PRO A 7 -22.92 -29.46 -0.04
N ASN A 8 -21.63 -29.19 0.07
CA ASN A 8 -20.84 -29.62 1.23
C ASN A 8 -21.38 -28.88 2.45
N VAL A 9 -21.71 -29.63 3.50
CA VAL A 9 -22.03 -29.11 4.83
C VAL A 9 -20.89 -28.19 5.25
N GLN A 10 -21.22 -26.93 5.51
CA GLN A 10 -20.28 -25.92 6.01
C GLN A 10 -19.68 -26.41 7.32
N ALA A 11 -18.35 -26.50 7.39
CA ALA A 11 -17.66 -26.63 8.68
C ALA A 11 -18.04 -25.40 9.53
N ALA A 12 -18.55 -25.63 10.74
CA ALA A 12 -19.16 -24.61 11.59
C ALA A 12 -18.17 -23.60 12.20
N GLU A 13 -16.85 -23.77 12.00
CA GLU A 13 -15.83 -22.86 12.52
C GLU A 13 -14.94 -22.35 11.40
N VAL A 14 -14.96 -21.05 11.17
CA VAL A 14 -14.01 -20.38 10.27
C VAL A 14 -12.65 -20.37 10.93
N THR A 15 -11.74 -21.17 10.39
CA THR A 15 -10.29 -21.00 10.55
C THR A 15 -9.86 -19.84 9.65
N TYR A 16 -9.24 -18.79 10.20
CA TYR A 16 -8.69 -17.63 9.46
C TYR A 16 -7.50 -17.98 8.53
N GLU A 17 -7.45 -19.21 8.02
CA GLU A 17 -6.39 -19.80 7.21
C GLU A 17 -4.99 -19.34 7.63
N LEU A 18 -4.72 -19.36 8.95
CA LEU A 18 -3.53 -18.74 9.56
C LEU A 18 -2.21 -19.28 8.99
N HIS A 19 -2.25 -20.50 8.44
CA HIS A 19 -1.13 -21.13 7.73
C HIS A 19 -0.68 -20.34 6.48
N SER A 20 -1.52 -19.45 5.95
CA SER A 20 -1.24 -18.61 4.77
C SER A 20 -0.46 -17.33 5.12
N LEU A 21 -0.55 -16.81 6.35
CA LEU A 21 0.09 -15.56 6.81
C LEU A 21 1.62 -15.58 6.66
N GLY A 22 2.23 -16.71 7.00
CA GLY A 22 3.67 -16.86 7.12
C GLY A 22 4.19 -16.57 8.53
N TRP A 23 5.34 -17.14 8.85
CA TRP A 23 5.87 -17.17 10.22
C TRP A 23 6.03 -15.78 10.84
N LYS A 24 6.60 -14.82 10.10
CA LYS A 24 6.84 -13.46 10.59
C LYS A 24 5.56 -12.69 10.90
N GLU A 25 4.56 -12.87 10.05
CA GLU A 25 3.27 -12.20 10.19
C GLU A 25 2.39 -12.87 11.26
N PHE A 26 2.50 -14.19 11.38
CA PHE A 26 1.92 -14.93 12.51
C PHE A 26 2.54 -14.50 13.84
N GLN A 27 3.86 -14.31 13.91
CA GLN A 27 4.53 -13.79 15.10
C GLN A 27 4.04 -12.38 15.46
N LYS A 28 3.95 -11.47 14.48
CA LYS A 28 3.38 -10.12 14.70
C LYS A 28 1.94 -10.18 15.21
N LEU A 29 1.11 -11.06 14.65
CA LEU A 29 -0.25 -11.29 15.13
C LEU A 29 -0.24 -11.72 16.60
N CYS A 30 0.58 -12.69 16.98
CA CYS A 30 0.68 -13.17 18.36
C CYS A 30 1.15 -12.07 19.32
N ILE A 31 2.17 -11.29 18.94
CA ILE A 31 2.63 -10.15 19.72
C ILE A 31 1.51 -9.11 19.88
N THR A 32 0.75 -8.85 18.82
CA THR A 32 -0.41 -7.92 18.86
C THR A 32 -1.52 -8.45 19.75
N VAL A 33 -1.78 -9.76 19.76
CA VAL A 33 -2.72 -10.40 20.70
C VAL A 33 -2.29 -10.15 22.14
N VAL A 34 -1.01 -10.38 22.48
CA VAL A 34 -0.52 -10.17 23.85
C VAL A 34 -0.57 -8.69 24.24
N GLY A 35 -0.21 -7.79 23.31
CA GLY A 35 -0.24 -6.35 23.55
C GLY A 35 -1.66 -5.81 23.77
N GLU A 36 -2.54 -6.09 22.81
CA GLU A 36 -3.87 -5.46 22.73
C GLU A 36 -4.91 -6.21 23.58
N VAL A 37 -4.98 -7.54 23.46
CA VAL A 37 -6.04 -8.32 24.09
C VAL A 37 -5.72 -8.58 25.56
N TRP A 38 -4.44 -8.78 25.89
CA TRP A 38 -4.01 -9.05 27.26
C TRP A 38 -3.48 -7.81 27.99
N GLY A 39 -3.42 -6.66 27.31
CA GLY A 39 -3.18 -5.34 27.90
C GLY A 39 -1.78 -5.15 28.47
N GLN A 40 -0.76 -5.83 27.94
CA GLN A 40 0.61 -5.78 28.44
C GLN A 40 1.56 -5.09 27.46
N VAL A 41 2.49 -4.28 27.97
CA VAL A 41 3.58 -3.73 27.14
C VAL A 41 4.61 -4.83 26.90
N VAL A 42 4.49 -5.55 25.78
CA VAL A 42 5.44 -6.60 25.39
C VAL A 42 6.61 -5.98 24.65
N GLN A 43 7.84 -6.30 25.06
CA GLN A 43 9.03 -6.01 24.27
C GLN A 43 9.19 -7.09 23.20
N SER A 44 9.09 -6.72 21.92
CA SER A 44 9.45 -7.58 20.79
C SER A 44 10.95 -7.53 20.53
N TYR A 45 11.59 -8.67 20.24
CA TYR A 45 13.04 -8.75 19.95
C TYR A 45 13.32 -8.95 18.46
N PHE A 46 14.52 -8.56 18.02
CA PHE A 46 14.95 -8.56 16.62
C PHE A 46 15.34 -9.96 16.11
N ASP A 47 14.88 -10.31 14.90
CA ASP A 47 14.91 -11.66 14.30
C ASP A 47 16.28 -12.39 14.28
N SER A 48 17.41 -11.66 14.30
CA SER A 48 18.75 -12.28 14.18
C SER A 48 19.44 -12.54 15.52
N CYS A 49 18.92 -12.02 16.64
CA CYS A 49 19.53 -12.10 17.97
C CYS A 49 18.45 -12.09 19.09
N ASP A 50 17.38 -12.86 18.93
CA ASP A 50 16.24 -12.92 19.87
C ASP A 50 16.55 -13.69 21.18
N GLY A 51 17.64 -14.47 21.18
CA GLY A 51 17.98 -15.35 22.29
C GLY A 51 16.93 -16.45 22.53
N GLY A 52 16.09 -16.74 21.54
CA GLY A 52 14.95 -17.67 21.62
C GLY A 52 13.70 -17.10 22.29
N ARG A 53 13.41 -15.81 22.14
CA ARG A 53 12.19 -15.16 22.67
C ARG A 53 11.58 -14.24 21.61
N ASP A 54 10.37 -14.55 21.16
CA ASP A 54 9.67 -13.71 20.18
C ASP A 54 9.09 -12.44 20.84
N GLY A 55 8.77 -12.51 22.13
CA GLY A 55 8.44 -11.38 22.98
C GLY A 55 8.73 -11.68 24.45
N ALA A 56 9.05 -10.65 25.23
CA ALA A 56 9.12 -10.79 26.69
C ALA A 56 8.53 -9.59 27.40
N PHE A 57 8.08 -9.85 28.62
CA PHE A 57 7.60 -8.85 29.56
C PHE A 57 8.10 -9.22 30.96
N HIS A 58 8.51 -8.24 31.74
CA HIS A 58 8.84 -8.45 33.15
C HIS A 58 7.92 -7.56 33.98
N GLY A 59 7.12 -8.15 34.85
CA GLY A 59 6.21 -7.37 35.69
C GLY A 59 5.08 -8.18 36.29
N THR A 60 3.99 -7.46 36.58
CA THR A 60 2.75 -8.04 37.07
C THR A 60 1.72 -8.05 35.95
N TRP A 61 1.34 -9.23 35.45
CA TRP A 61 0.24 -9.38 34.51
C TRP A 61 -1.07 -9.54 35.28
N LYS A 62 -2.04 -8.66 35.02
CA LYS A 62 -3.42 -8.85 35.47
C LYS A 62 -4.24 -9.35 34.28
N SER A 63 -4.80 -10.55 34.39
CA SER A 63 -5.74 -11.04 33.38
C SER A 63 -7.03 -10.23 33.43
N GLN A 64 -7.83 -10.28 32.35
CA GLN A 64 -9.19 -9.71 32.35
C GLN A 64 -10.11 -10.41 33.37
N SER A 65 -9.79 -11.64 33.80
CA SER A 65 -10.48 -12.38 34.86
C SER A 65 -10.03 -12.00 36.28
N GLY A 66 -9.08 -11.08 36.43
CA GLY A 66 -8.58 -10.61 37.73
C GLY A 66 -7.44 -11.46 38.34
N GLU A 67 -6.97 -12.50 37.64
CA GLU A 67 -5.79 -13.26 38.06
C GLU A 67 -4.53 -12.41 37.92
N VAL A 68 -3.66 -12.45 38.94
CA VAL A 68 -2.43 -11.67 38.99
C VAL A 68 -1.24 -12.61 38.91
N PHE A 69 -0.46 -12.49 37.84
CA PHE A 69 0.76 -13.25 37.62
C PHE A 69 1.97 -12.34 37.76
N GLN A 70 3.02 -12.80 38.44
CA GLN A 70 4.24 -12.03 38.65
C GLN A 70 5.47 -12.79 38.14
N GLY A 71 6.43 -12.04 37.60
CA GLY A 71 7.72 -12.56 37.18
C GLY A 71 8.04 -12.24 35.72
N THR A 72 8.91 -13.05 35.13
CA THR A 72 9.29 -12.97 33.72
C THR A 72 8.32 -13.76 32.84
N PHE A 73 7.85 -13.12 31.77
CA PHE A 73 7.02 -13.71 30.75
C PHE A 73 7.82 -13.86 29.47
N THR A 74 7.89 -15.08 28.94
CA THR A 74 8.39 -15.34 27.59
C THR A 74 7.23 -15.77 26.71
N VAL A 75 7.10 -15.13 25.55
CA VAL A 75 6.14 -15.49 24.50
C VAL A 75 6.92 -16.08 23.34
N GLN A 76 6.51 -17.26 22.90
CA GLN A 76 7.06 -17.94 21.73
C GLN A 76 5.96 -18.29 20.74
N CYS A 77 6.26 -18.13 19.45
CA CYS A 77 5.38 -18.43 18.33
C CYS A 77 5.94 -19.61 17.54
N LYS A 78 5.15 -20.67 17.38
CA LYS A 78 5.47 -21.82 16.53
C LYS A 78 4.57 -21.79 15.31
N PHE A 79 5.16 -21.55 14.14
CA PHE A 79 4.42 -21.50 12.88
C PHE A 79 4.57 -22.79 12.05
N THR A 80 3.50 -23.18 11.38
CA THR A 80 3.47 -24.22 10.36
C THR A 80 2.71 -23.75 9.11
N SER A 81 3.23 -24.05 7.92
CA SER A 81 2.54 -23.76 6.66
C SER A 81 1.51 -24.83 6.26
N LYS A 82 1.35 -25.89 7.08
CA LYS A 82 0.41 -26.98 6.84
C LYS A 82 -0.91 -26.67 7.52
N ALA A 83 -2.00 -26.58 6.74
CA ALA A 83 -3.34 -26.21 7.23
C ALA A 83 -3.85 -27.12 8.34
N ASP A 84 -3.75 -28.45 8.16
CA ASP A 84 -4.31 -29.44 9.09
C ASP A 84 -3.29 -30.01 10.09
N LYS A 85 -2.18 -29.29 10.35
CA LYS A 85 -1.18 -29.78 11.30
C LYS A 85 -1.76 -29.78 12.71
N VAL A 86 -1.78 -30.97 13.31
CA VAL A 86 -1.99 -31.16 14.75
C VAL A 86 -0.63 -31.09 15.44
N LEU A 87 -0.53 -30.30 16.51
CA LEU A 87 0.69 -30.18 17.31
C LEU A 87 0.91 -31.47 18.10
N ALA A 88 2.14 -31.98 18.07
CA ALA A 88 2.61 -33.05 18.93
C ALA A 88 3.74 -32.53 19.84
N ALA A 89 3.91 -33.14 21.02
CA ALA A 89 5.02 -32.79 21.92
C ALA A 89 6.40 -32.93 21.26
N SER A 90 6.55 -33.88 20.33
CA SER A 90 7.77 -34.06 19.54
C SER A 90 8.08 -32.89 18.60
N ASP A 91 7.09 -32.09 18.20
CA ASP A 91 7.31 -30.89 17.37
C ASP A 91 8.00 -29.75 18.14
N LEU A 92 8.12 -29.89 19.47
CA LEU A 92 8.66 -28.91 20.41
C LEU A 92 9.97 -29.35 21.08
N SER A 93 10.64 -30.40 20.59
CA SER A 93 11.92 -30.87 21.16
C SER A 93 12.96 -29.75 21.26
N ASP A 94 13.14 -29.00 20.18
CA ASP A 94 14.07 -27.86 20.12
C ASP A 94 13.62 -26.73 21.05
N GLU A 95 12.31 -26.57 21.22
CA GLU A 95 11.74 -25.51 22.05
C GLU A 95 11.95 -25.81 23.54
N ILE A 96 11.76 -27.07 23.95
CA ILE A 96 12.07 -27.53 25.32
C ILE A 96 13.53 -27.23 25.67
N ALA A 97 14.47 -27.45 24.73
CA ALA A 97 15.87 -27.12 24.94
C ALA A 97 16.10 -25.60 25.11
N LYS A 98 15.36 -24.76 24.38
CA LYS A 98 15.42 -23.30 24.55
C LYS A 98 14.85 -22.87 25.91
N VAL A 99 13.69 -23.39 26.30
CA VAL A 99 13.04 -23.03 27.57
C VAL A 99 13.94 -23.34 28.75
N LYS A 100 14.62 -24.50 28.76
CA LYS A 100 15.62 -24.83 29.79
C LYS A 100 16.72 -23.77 29.93
N ARG A 101 17.20 -23.22 28.82
CA ARG A 101 18.22 -22.15 28.82
C ARG A 101 17.66 -20.79 29.28
N LEU A 102 16.39 -20.51 29.03
CA LEU A 102 15.74 -19.27 29.48
C LEU A 102 15.40 -19.35 30.97
N ALA A 103 14.88 -20.47 31.42
CA ALA A 103 14.53 -20.73 32.81
C ALA A 103 15.75 -20.68 33.72
N SER A 104 16.90 -21.25 33.30
CA SER A 104 18.16 -21.15 34.06
C SER A 104 18.70 -19.73 34.20
N ARG A 105 18.23 -18.79 33.36
CA ARG A 105 18.56 -17.36 33.42
C ARG A 105 17.49 -16.53 34.13
N GLY A 106 16.44 -17.17 34.67
CA GLY A 106 15.31 -16.48 35.31
C GLY A 106 14.48 -15.67 34.32
N LEU A 107 14.41 -16.07 33.04
CA LEU A 107 13.71 -15.34 31.98
C LEU A 107 12.39 -16.00 31.52
N ALA A 108 11.99 -17.11 32.14
CA ALA A 108 10.85 -17.92 31.72
C ALA A 108 9.97 -18.38 32.89
N ASP A 109 9.79 -17.54 33.92
CA ASP A 109 8.85 -17.86 35.02
C ASP A 109 7.47 -18.25 34.47
N ASN A 110 7.01 -17.53 33.46
CA ASN A 110 5.76 -17.78 32.77
C ASN A 110 6.06 -17.93 31.27
N TYR A 111 5.78 -19.11 30.72
CA TYR A 111 6.09 -19.42 29.32
C TYR A 111 4.80 -19.62 28.53
N ILE A 112 4.62 -18.81 27.48
CA ILE A 112 3.42 -18.80 26.65
C ILE A 112 3.78 -19.20 25.22
N LEU A 113 3.15 -20.26 24.73
CA LEU A 113 3.32 -20.76 23.37
C LEU A 113 2.09 -20.43 22.52
N PHE A 114 2.27 -19.69 21.43
CA PHE A 114 1.27 -19.57 20.37
C PHE A 114 1.61 -20.47 19.20
N THR A 115 0.61 -21.12 18.61
CA THR A 115 0.78 -21.91 17.39
C THR A 115 -0.44 -21.83 16.50
N ASN A 116 -0.23 -21.79 15.18
CA ASN A 116 -1.32 -21.90 14.22
C ASN A 116 -1.73 -23.35 13.93
N ALA A 117 -1.06 -24.33 14.55
CA ALA A 117 -1.46 -25.73 14.53
C ALA A 117 -2.69 -25.98 15.43
N ARG A 118 -3.44 -27.04 15.15
CA ARG A 118 -4.51 -27.51 16.05
C ARG A 118 -3.90 -28.06 17.33
N LEU A 119 -4.43 -27.64 18.47
CA LEU A 119 -4.00 -28.07 19.80
C LEU A 119 -5.13 -28.87 20.45
N THR A 120 -4.89 -30.13 20.78
CA THR A 120 -5.87 -30.99 21.46
C THR A 120 -5.69 -30.90 22.97
N GLY A 121 -6.76 -31.12 23.75
CA GLY A 121 -6.67 -31.08 25.22
C GLY A 121 -5.69 -32.11 25.81
N VAL A 122 -5.56 -33.28 25.17
CA VAL A 122 -4.58 -34.30 25.58
C VAL A 122 -3.14 -33.79 25.42
N VAL A 123 -2.85 -33.13 24.29
CA VAL A 123 -1.54 -32.54 24.04
C VAL A 123 -1.30 -31.33 24.95
N ASP A 124 -2.31 -30.50 25.20
CA ASP A 124 -2.19 -29.34 26.09
C ASP A 124 -1.77 -29.76 27.52
N VAL A 125 -2.43 -30.77 28.09
CA VAL A 125 -2.06 -31.34 29.40
C VAL A 125 -0.64 -31.90 29.36
N GLN A 126 -0.31 -32.69 28.33
CA GLN A 126 1.03 -33.26 28.17
C GLN A 126 2.11 -32.16 28.09
N LEU A 127 1.86 -31.08 27.35
CA LEU A 127 2.80 -29.96 27.25
C LEU A 127 2.95 -29.23 28.57
N LYS A 128 1.85 -29.03 29.29
CA LYS A 128 1.89 -28.41 30.62
C LYS A 128 2.77 -29.21 31.57
N ASP A 129 2.59 -30.53 31.65
CA ASP A 129 3.42 -31.40 32.48
C ASP A 129 4.91 -31.33 32.09
N ILE A 130 5.22 -31.36 30.78
CA ILE A 130 6.59 -31.31 30.28
C ILE A 130 7.27 -29.97 30.60
N PHE A 131 6.58 -28.85 30.39
CA PHE A 131 7.17 -27.52 30.52
C PHE A 131 7.23 -27.05 31.98
N GLU A 132 6.21 -27.34 32.80
CA GLU A 132 6.20 -26.97 34.23
C GLU A 132 7.14 -27.87 35.07
N ALA A 133 7.54 -29.05 34.54
CA ALA A 133 8.62 -29.85 35.14
C ALA A 133 10.02 -29.25 34.93
N ILE A 134 10.18 -28.21 34.08
CA ILE A 134 11.47 -27.56 33.86
C ILE A 134 11.77 -26.62 35.04
N PRO A 135 12.89 -26.79 35.75
CA PRO A 135 13.26 -25.89 36.84
C PRO A 135 13.34 -24.43 36.39
N GLY A 136 12.59 -23.55 37.06
CA GLY A 136 12.51 -22.11 36.75
C GLY A 136 11.29 -21.71 35.90
N VAL A 137 10.52 -22.67 35.39
CA VAL A 137 9.20 -22.41 34.79
C VAL A 137 8.14 -22.62 35.87
N LYS A 138 7.39 -21.57 36.21
CA LYS A 138 6.29 -21.62 37.18
C LYS A 138 4.96 -21.91 36.52
N ARG A 139 4.77 -21.45 35.29
CA ARG A 139 3.52 -21.64 34.55
C ARG A 139 3.76 -21.77 33.05
N PHE A 140 3.03 -22.70 32.45
CA PHE A 140 2.96 -22.86 31.00
C PHE A 140 1.54 -22.64 30.48
N ALA A 141 1.41 -22.03 29.30
CA ALA A 141 0.15 -21.97 28.57
C ALA A 141 0.39 -22.08 27.07
N ALA A 142 -0.41 -22.91 26.38
CA ALA A 142 -0.39 -23.03 24.93
C ALA A 142 -1.71 -22.54 24.32
N TYR A 143 -1.60 -21.83 23.19
CA TYR A 143 -2.72 -21.28 22.44
C TYR A 143 -2.64 -21.78 20.99
N GLY A 144 -3.53 -22.72 20.66
CA GLY A 144 -3.64 -23.28 19.30
C GLY A 144 -4.39 -22.38 18.32
N GLY A 145 -4.41 -22.78 17.05
CA GLY A 145 -5.01 -22.02 15.95
C GLY A 145 -6.49 -21.67 16.18
N ASP A 146 -7.24 -22.54 16.83
CA ASP A 146 -8.67 -22.34 17.11
C ASP A 146 -8.87 -21.22 18.14
N ARG A 147 -8.07 -21.22 19.21
CA ARG A 147 -8.11 -20.15 20.23
C ARG A 147 -7.62 -18.82 19.69
N ILE A 148 -6.60 -18.82 18.83
CA ILE A 148 -6.16 -17.60 18.13
C ILE A 148 -7.27 -17.08 17.21
N SER A 149 -7.93 -17.96 16.46
CA SER A 149 -9.06 -17.60 15.60
C SER A 149 -10.23 -17.02 16.40
N GLN A 150 -10.50 -17.58 17.58
CA GLN A 150 -11.50 -17.04 18.50
C GLN A 150 -11.12 -15.62 18.98
N ILE A 151 -9.87 -15.40 19.39
CA ILE A 151 -9.39 -14.07 19.79
C ILE A 151 -9.53 -13.07 18.64
N ILE A 152 -9.20 -13.46 17.41
CA ILE A 152 -9.40 -12.62 16.22
C ILE A 152 -10.87 -12.29 16.05
N ARG A 153 -11.79 -13.25 16.25
CA ARG A 153 -13.24 -13.04 16.11
C ARG A 153 -13.81 -12.13 17.20
N GLU A 154 -13.28 -12.20 18.41
CA GLU A 154 -13.78 -11.44 19.57
C GLU A 154 -13.23 -10.00 19.64
N SER A 155 -12.13 -9.69 18.95
CA SER A 155 -11.47 -8.37 19.02
C SER A 155 -11.49 -7.61 17.68
N PRO A 156 -12.47 -6.71 17.45
CA PRO A 156 -12.46 -5.79 16.31
C PRO A 156 -11.18 -4.96 16.22
N ARG A 157 -10.68 -4.53 17.40
CA ARG A 157 -9.46 -3.76 17.52
C ARG A 157 -8.24 -4.49 17.01
N LEU A 158 -8.09 -5.77 17.34
CA LEU A 158 -7.02 -6.62 16.81
C LEU A 158 -7.11 -6.74 15.29
N ARG A 159 -8.32 -6.89 14.73
CA ARG A 159 -8.52 -6.95 13.27
C ARG A 159 -8.14 -5.65 12.58
N MET A 160 -8.41 -4.49 13.19
CA MET A 160 -7.96 -3.20 12.68
C MET A 160 -6.43 -3.04 12.73
N LEU A 161 -5.77 -3.59 13.75
CA LEU A 161 -4.31 -3.59 13.86
C LEU A 161 -3.64 -4.60 12.92
N VAL A 162 -4.36 -5.66 12.52
CA VAL A 162 -3.90 -6.71 11.61
C VAL A 162 -4.92 -6.91 10.46
N PRO A 163 -5.17 -5.90 9.61
CA PRO A 163 -6.28 -5.88 8.64
C PRO A 163 -6.19 -6.95 7.56
N ARG A 164 -5.05 -7.62 7.41
CA ARG A 164 -4.93 -8.80 6.54
C ARG A 164 -5.91 -9.90 6.93
N VAL A 165 -6.29 -10.02 8.21
CA VAL A 165 -7.24 -11.04 8.68
C VAL A 165 -8.62 -10.88 8.05
N TYR A 166 -9.02 -9.67 7.65
CA TYR A 166 -10.26 -9.44 6.90
C TYR A 166 -10.23 -10.12 5.52
N GLY A 167 -9.05 -10.33 4.95
CA GLY A 167 -8.87 -11.03 3.67
C GLY A 167 -8.66 -12.54 3.81
N LEU A 168 -8.64 -13.08 5.03
CA LEU A 168 -8.39 -14.50 5.31
C LEU A 168 -9.58 -15.24 5.92
N GLY A 169 -10.56 -14.53 6.47
CA GLY A 169 -11.75 -15.11 7.12
C GLY A 169 -13.06 -14.70 6.46
N ASP A 170 -14.13 -15.42 6.80
CA ASP A 170 -15.49 -15.04 6.44
C ASP A 170 -15.98 -13.90 7.33
N LEU A 171 -16.24 -12.75 6.72
CA LEU A 171 -16.67 -11.55 7.42
C LEU A 171 -18.09 -11.66 8.00
N SER A 172 -18.92 -12.58 7.50
CA SER A 172 -20.32 -12.71 7.92
C SER A 172 -20.45 -13.16 9.39
N GLN A 173 -19.37 -13.69 9.96
CA GLN A 173 -19.30 -14.10 11.36
C GLN A 173 -18.87 -12.99 12.31
N ILE A 174 -18.33 -11.87 11.79
CA ILE A 174 -17.82 -10.76 12.60
C ILE A 174 -18.55 -9.44 12.36
N LEU A 175 -19.29 -9.31 11.26
CA LEU A 175 -20.07 -8.13 10.92
C LEU A 175 -21.56 -8.48 10.87
N ASP A 176 -22.42 -7.52 11.19
CA ASP A 176 -23.86 -7.64 10.91
C ASP A 176 -24.14 -7.71 9.39
N ALA A 177 -25.36 -8.10 9.01
CA ALA A 177 -25.70 -8.32 7.60
C ALA A 177 -25.49 -7.09 6.70
N ARG A 178 -25.74 -5.87 7.20
CA ARG A 178 -25.57 -4.63 6.42
C ARG A 178 -24.09 -4.27 6.31
N ALA A 179 -23.36 -4.30 7.42
CA ALA A 179 -21.93 -4.06 7.46
C ALA A 179 -21.15 -5.09 6.62
N TYR A 180 -21.58 -6.35 6.66
CA TYR A 180 -21.04 -7.42 5.82
C TYR A 180 -21.21 -7.12 4.33
N ALA A 181 -22.41 -6.72 3.89
CA ALA A 181 -22.64 -6.38 2.49
C ALA A 181 -21.75 -5.21 2.02
N GLN A 182 -21.62 -4.16 2.83
CA GLN A 182 -20.76 -3.01 2.55
C GLN A 182 -19.27 -3.39 2.51
N ALA A 183 -18.80 -4.17 3.51
CA ALA A 183 -17.42 -4.66 3.54
C ALA A 183 -17.12 -5.57 2.34
N HIS A 184 -18.05 -6.46 2.00
CA HIS A 184 -17.89 -7.36 0.85
C HIS A 184 -17.81 -6.58 -0.46
N GLU A 185 -18.63 -5.54 -0.65
CA GLU A 185 -18.54 -4.66 -1.83
C GLU A 185 -17.16 -3.98 -1.92
N ILE A 186 -16.71 -3.36 -0.82
CA ILE A 186 -15.38 -2.69 -0.74
C ILE A 186 -14.24 -3.66 -1.06
N LEU A 187 -14.31 -4.87 -0.52
CA LEU A 187 -13.26 -5.88 -0.66
C LEU A 187 -13.31 -6.60 -2.00
N SER A 188 -14.50 -6.82 -2.56
CA SER A 188 -14.66 -7.45 -3.88
C SER A 188 -13.95 -6.64 -4.97
N ALA A 189 -13.96 -5.30 -4.87
CA ALA A 189 -13.22 -4.41 -5.75
C ALA A 189 -11.69 -4.53 -5.65
N LEU A 190 -11.15 -5.08 -4.55
CA LEU A 190 -9.70 -5.24 -4.31
C LEU A 190 -9.23 -6.68 -4.51
N GLY A 191 -10.15 -7.64 -4.52
CA GLY A 191 -9.84 -9.06 -4.58
C GLY A 191 -8.85 -9.50 -3.50
N ASP A 192 -7.84 -10.28 -3.89
CA ASP A 192 -6.82 -10.82 -2.97
C ASP A 192 -5.82 -9.78 -2.44
N ASP A 193 -5.94 -8.50 -2.81
CA ASP A 193 -4.94 -7.49 -2.45
C ASP A 193 -4.97 -7.11 -0.97
N LEU A 194 -6.12 -7.23 -0.29
CA LEU A 194 -6.17 -7.02 1.16
C LEU A 194 -5.37 -8.08 1.93
N ALA A 195 -5.41 -9.33 1.48
CA ALA A 195 -4.61 -10.41 2.08
C ALA A 195 -3.09 -10.16 1.92
N LYS A 196 -2.69 -9.29 0.98
CA LYS A 196 -1.30 -8.88 0.73
C LYS A 196 -0.91 -7.57 1.43
N LEU A 197 -1.87 -6.84 1.99
CA LEU A 197 -1.67 -5.53 2.62
C LEU A 197 -0.60 -5.61 3.71
N VAL A 198 0.28 -4.61 3.76
CA VAL A 198 1.26 -4.45 4.82
C VAL A 198 0.88 -3.23 5.66
N ILE A 199 0.97 -3.38 6.98
CA ILE A 199 0.78 -2.24 7.90
C ILE A 199 1.99 -1.34 7.84
N THR A 200 1.88 -0.31 6.99
CA THR A 200 2.89 0.72 6.84
C THR A 200 2.71 1.84 7.86
N ASP A 201 3.72 2.68 8.03
CA ASP A 201 3.61 3.93 8.77
C ASP A 201 2.44 4.79 8.27
N ALA A 202 2.27 4.87 6.94
CA ALA A 202 1.15 5.58 6.34
C ALA A 202 -0.21 5.03 6.81
N TYR A 203 -0.38 3.70 6.87
CA TYR A 203 -1.62 3.10 7.41
C TYR A 203 -1.84 3.49 8.87
N ARG A 204 -0.82 3.34 9.74
CA ARG A 204 -0.93 3.65 11.17
C ARG A 204 -1.26 5.11 11.43
N ARG A 205 -0.56 6.02 10.76
CA ARG A 205 -0.82 7.46 10.86
C ARG A 205 -2.22 7.81 10.36
N SER A 206 -2.72 7.12 9.34
CA SER A 206 -4.05 7.36 8.79
C SER A 206 -5.16 6.91 9.74
N ALA A 207 -5.02 5.74 10.34
CA ALA A 207 -5.92 5.28 11.39
C ALA A 207 -5.93 6.27 12.56
N LYS A 208 -4.75 6.73 13.01
CA LYS A 208 -4.62 7.74 14.05
C LYS A 208 -5.30 9.06 13.66
N ALA A 209 -5.08 9.56 12.45
CA ALA A 209 -5.68 10.79 11.96
C ALA A 209 -7.21 10.74 11.90
N LEU A 210 -7.77 9.61 11.46
CA LEU A 210 -9.23 9.38 11.46
C LEU A 210 -9.83 9.32 12.87
N VAL A 211 -9.08 8.83 13.85
CA VAL A 211 -9.53 8.78 15.25
C VAL A 211 -9.44 10.15 15.91
N GLU A 212 -8.31 10.86 15.75
CA GLU A 212 -8.03 12.10 16.45
C GLU A 212 -8.66 13.33 15.79
N HIS A 213 -8.72 13.36 14.45
CA HIS A 213 -9.16 14.53 13.69
C HIS A 213 -10.41 14.27 12.84
N GLY A 214 -10.86 13.02 12.70
CA GLY A 214 -12.00 12.64 11.86
C GLY A 214 -11.76 12.85 10.36
N PHE A 215 -10.54 13.20 9.94
CA PHE A 215 -10.18 13.43 8.55
C PHE A 215 -8.79 12.88 8.24
N VAL A 216 -8.63 12.31 7.04
CA VAL A 216 -7.32 11.97 6.48
C VAL A 216 -7.33 12.17 4.96
N LEU A 217 -6.24 12.70 4.43
CA LEU A 217 -5.95 12.79 3.01
C LEU A 217 -4.70 11.97 2.70
N LEU A 218 -4.89 10.86 2.00
CA LEU A 218 -3.81 10.02 1.47
C LEU A 218 -3.30 10.59 0.15
N LEU A 219 -2.04 11.03 0.15
CA LEU A 219 -1.32 11.51 -1.04
C LEU A 219 -0.25 10.53 -1.47
N GLY A 220 -0.01 10.48 -2.77
CA GLY A 220 1.08 9.70 -3.35
C GLY A 220 0.93 9.54 -4.85
N GLU A 221 1.99 9.09 -5.49
CA GLU A 221 2.03 8.73 -6.90
C GLU A 221 0.96 7.68 -7.27
N PRO A 222 0.61 7.62 -8.57
CA PRO A 222 -0.19 6.53 -9.11
C PRO A 222 0.35 5.16 -8.67
N ALA A 223 -0.56 4.24 -8.35
CA ALA A 223 -0.25 2.86 -7.98
C ALA A 223 0.64 2.68 -6.72
N CYS A 224 0.73 3.69 -5.84
CA CYS A 224 1.44 3.59 -4.56
C CYS A 224 0.64 2.89 -3.43
N GLY A 225 -0.57 2.41 -3.71
CA GLY A 225 -1.39 1.66 -2.74
C GLY A 225 -2.37 2.47 -1.87
N LYS A 226 -2.68 3.73 -2.25
CA LYS A 226 -3.67 4.57 -1.53
C LYS A 226 -5.02 3.89 -1.34
N SER A 227 -5.60 3.36 -2.42
CA SER A 227 -6.92 2.72 -2.38
C SER A 227 -6.92 1.43 -1.54
N THR A 228 -5.80 0.70 -1.48
CA THR A 228 -5.66 -0.48 -0.62
C THR A 228 -5.60 -0.10 0.86
N ILE A 229 -4.88 0.98 1.21
CA ILE A 229 -4.88 1.55 2.57
C ILE A 229 -6.29 2.04 2.93
N ALA A 230 -6.92 2.79 2.02
CA ALA A 230 -8.27 3.33 2.20
C ALA A 230 -9.29 2.23 2.51
N ALA A 231 -9.24 1.13 1.77
CA ALA A 231 -10.11 0.00 1.99
C ALA A 231 -9.87 -0.73 3.32
N GLY A 232 -8.60 -0.93 3.70
CA GLY A 232 -8.27 -1.52 5.00
C GLY A 232 -8.79 -0.65 6.16
N LEU A 233 -8.73 0.67 6.04
CA LEU A 233 -9.30 1.61 7.01
C LEU A 233 -10.84 1.61 6.97
N ALA A 234 -11.42 1.49 5.78
CA ALA A 234 -12.87 1.44 5.57
C ALA A 234 -13.52 0.20 6.20
N VAL A 235 -12.90 -0.97 6.06
CA VAL A 235 -13.34 -2.20 6.73
C VAL A 235 -13.08 -2.11 8.24
N GLY A 236 -11.92 -1.58 8.65
CA GLY A 236 -11.64 -1.33 10.06
C GLY A 236 -12.65 -0.38 10.71
N ALA A 237 -13.14 0.64 9.99
CA ALA A 237 -14.14 1.57 10.49
C ALA A 237 -15.52 0.93 10.69
N LEU A 238 -15.93 0.02 9.79
CA LEU A 238 -17.16 -0.77 9.95
C LEU A 238 -17.11 -1.62 11.21
N ASP A 239 -15.96 -2.23 11.44
CA ASP A 239 -15.76 -3.25 12.45
C ASP A 239 -15.40 -2.69 13.84
N ASP A 240 -14.34 -1.89 13.95
CA ASP A 240 -13.82 -1.36 15.22
C ASP A 240 -14.58 -0.11 15.68
N TRP A 241 -14.91 0.79 14.75
CA TRP A 241 -15.52 2.09 15.09
C TRP A 241 -17.04 2.09 14.98
N GLY A 242 -17.63 1.00 14.48
CA GLY A 242 -19.06 0.87 14.23
C GLY A 242 -19.59 1.94 13.27
N CYS A 243 -18.78 2.34 12.28
CA CYS A 243 -19.16 3.34 11.29
C CYS A 243 -19.84 2.69 10.10
N SER A 244 -20.95 3.23 9.60
CA SER A 244 -21.38 2.87 8.25
C SER A 244 -20.40 3.48 7.25
N THR A 245 -19.70 2.64 6.51
CA THR A 245 -18.78 3.10 5.47
C THR A 245 -19.54 3.31 4.17
N ILE A 246 -19.33 4.48 3.57
CA ILE A 246 -19.99 4.91 2.34
C ILE A 246 -18.90 5.39 1.38
N LYS A 247 -18.72 4.67 0.27
CA LYS A 247 -17.88 5.15 -0.83
C LYS A 247 -18.69 6.16 -1.64
N ILE A 248 -18.17 7.37 -1.77
CA ILE A 248 -18.81 8.48 -2.48
C ILE A 248 -17.89 8.97 -3.60
N ARG A 249 -18.47 9.47 -4.69
CA ARG A 249 -17.68 9.91 -5.86
C ARG A 249 -17.23 11.35 -5.71
N ASP A 250 -18.09 12.20 -5.16
CA ASP A 250 -17.90 13.63 -5.13
C ASP A 250 -18.61 14.28 -3.92
N ALA A 251 -18.57 15.61 -3.89
CA ALA A 251 -19.17 16.40 -2.84
C ALA A 251 -20.71 16.33 -2.84
N ASN A 252 -21.37 16.13 -3.98
CA ASN A 252 -22.83 15.99 -4.05
C ASN A 252 -23.29 14.68 -3.40
N ASP A 253 -22.56 13.59 -3.67
CA ASP A 253 -22.79 12.32 -2.98
C ASP A 253 -22.62 12.49 -1.45
N PHE A 254 -21.65 13.28 -0.98
CA PHE A 254 -21.51 13.58 0.46
C PHE A 254 -22.77 14.22 1.05
N ILE A 255 -23.33 15.26 0.41
CA ILE A 255 -24.58 15.89 0.87
C ILE A 255 -25.70 14.85 0.90
N LYS A 256 -25.83 14.07 -0.17
CA LYS A 256 -26.92 13.10 -0.33
C LYS A 256 -26.93 12.02 0.75
N TYR A 257 -25.74 11.55 1.15
CA TYR A 257 -25.61 10.41 2.06
C TYR A 257 -25.24 10.79 3.50
N SER A 258 -24.83 12.03 3.76
CA SER A 258 -24.60 12.51 5.12
C SER A 258 -25.90 12.58 5.90
N ASN A 259 -25.97 11.83 7.00
CA ASN A 259 -27.13 11.81 7.87
C ASN A 259 -26.75 12.35 9.25
N PRO A 260 -27.24 13.53 9.65
CA PRO A 260 -26.99 14.10 10.97
C PRO A 260 -27.44 13.22 12.15
N HIS A 261 -28.38 12.29 11.91
CA HIS A 261 -28.89 11.36 12.91
C HIS A 261 -28.07 10.06 12.98
N GLU A 262 -27.14 9.84 12.04
CA GLU A 262 -26.19 8.72 12.04
C GLU A 262 -24.76 9.27 12.13
N PRO A 263 -24.31 9.70 13.33
CA PRO A 263 -23.02 10.38 13.47
C PRO A 263 -21.81 9.49 13.12
N LYS A 264 -21.94 8.16 13.26
CA LYS A 264 -20.87 7.20 12.95
C LYS A 264 -20.91 6.79 11.48
N GLN A 265 -20.53 7.71 10.60
CA GLN A 265 -20.36 7.44 9.16
C GLN A 265 -18.89 7.63 8.77
N LEU A 266 -18.35 6.72 7.95
CA LEU A 266 -17.07 6.92 7.27
C LEU A 266 -17.34 7.19 5.78
N PHE A 267 -16.89 8.35 5.29
CA PHE A 267 -16.94 8.68 3.86
C PHE A 267 -15.59 8.43 3.22
N TRP A 268 -15.54 7.54 2.23
CA TRP A 268 -14.36 7.35 1.39
C TRP A 268 -14.58 8.00 0.02
N VAL A 269 -13.77 9.02 -0.28
CA VAL A 269 -13.66 9.62 -1.62
C VAL A 269 -12.33 9.19 -2.23
N ASP A 270 -12.40 8.44 -3.34
CA ASP A 270 -11.21 8.07 -4.10
C ASP A 270 -10.92 9.15 -5.16
N ASP A 271 -9.65 9.55 -5.29
CA ASP A 271 -9.20 10.61 -6.20
C ASP A 271 -10.06 11.91 -6.09
N ALA A 272 -10.19 12.43 -4.86
CA ALA A 272 -11.17 13.45 -4.47
C ALA A 272 -11.14 14.74 -5.29
N PHE A 273 -10.02 15.07 -5.93
CA PHE A 273 -9.83 16.29 -6.73
C PHE A 273 -9.75 16.02 -8.24
N GLY A 274 -10.01 14.79 -8.66
CA GLY A 274 -9.95 14.34 -10.06
C GLY A 274 -9.08 13.08 -10.21
N SER A 275 -9.48 12.20 -11.14
CA SER A 275 -8.86 10.90 -11.37
C SER A 275 -7.56 10.97 -12.16
N THR A 276 -7.48 11.86 -13.16
CA THR A 276 -6.32 12.02 -14.05
C THR A 276 -5.68 13.39 -13.94
N GLN A 277 -6.50 14.44 -13.83
CA GLN A 277 -6.10 15.83 -13.70
C GLN A 277 -6.98 16.54 -12.67
N PHE A 278 -6.57 17.73 -12.24
CA PHE A 278 -7.39 18.53 -11.34
C PHE A 278 -8.68 18.97 -12.03
N ASP A 279 -9.82 18.58 -11.45
CA ASP A 279 -11.13 19.06 -11.85
C ASP A 279 -11.52 20.31 -11.05
N ARG A 280 -11.51 21.46 -11.74
CA ARG A 280 -11.90 22.75 -11.15
C ARG A 280 -13.34 22.73 -10.64
N ALA A 281 -14.27 22.05 -11.32
CA ALA A 281 -15.66 21.98 -10.90
C ALA A 281 -15.78 21.21 -9.58
N SER A 282 -15.07 20.08 -9.45
CA SER A 282 -14.92 19.36 -8.18
C SER A 282 -14.34 20.27 -7.07
N GLY A 283 -13.26 21.01 -7.33
CA GLY A 283 -12.68 21.94 -6.35
C GLY A 283 -13.66 23.01 -5.85
N VAL A 284 -14.45 23.60 -6.75
CA VAL A 284 -15.50 24.56 -6.38
C VAL A 284 -16.58 23.90 -5.54
N SER A 285 -17.01 22.69 -5.91
CA SER A 285 -18.04 21.94 -5.20
C SER A 285 -17.59 21.58 -3.79
N TRP A 286 -16.36 21.11 -3.62
CA TRP A 286 -15.77 20.83 -2.31
C TRP A 286 -15.70 22.08 -1.42
N ASN A 287 -15.26 23.22 -1.97
CA ASN A 287 -15.21 24.48 -1.22
C ASN A 287 -16.58 24.89 -0.63
N GLN A 288 -17.68 24.60 -1.33
CA GLN A 288 -19.03 24.91 -0.85
C GLN A 288 -19.45 23.97 0.30
N ILE A 289 -18.94 22.74 0.32
CA ILE A 289 -19.40 21.66 1.20
C ILE A 289 -18.50 21.49 2.43
N PHE A 290 -17.25 21.94 2.36
CA PHE A 290 -16.29 21.96 3.46
C PHE A 290 -16.84 22.40 4.84
N PRO A 291 -17.64 23.48 4.97
CA PRO A 291 -18.26 23.81 6.25
C PRO A 291 -19.21 22.72 6.79
N HIS A 292 -20.00 22.09 5.90
CA HIS A 292 -20.88 20.98 6.25
C HIS A 292 -20.08 19.74 6.65
N MET A 293 -18.98 19.51 5.95
CA MET A 293 -18.04 18.43 6.21
C MET A 293 -17.42 18.56 7.61
N GLN A 294 -16.98 19.77 7.98
CA GLN A 294 -16.44 20.06 9.31
C GLN A 294 -17.51 19.92 10.40
N ALA A 295 -18.77 20.27 10.12
CA ALA A 295 -19.88 20.03 11.03
C ALA A 295 -20.16 18.53 11.22
N ALA A 296 -20.10 17.73 10.15
CA ALA A 296 -20.24 16.27 10.24
C ALA A 296 -19.11 15.63 11.06
N ILE A 297 -17.86 16.05 10.83
CA ILE A 297 -16.70 15.59 11.61
C ILE A 297 -16.87 15.88 13.10
N ARG A 298 -17.31 17.10 13.46
CA ARG A 298 -17.59 17.46 14.86
C ARG A 298 -18.70 16.61 15.50
N ARG A 299 -19.61 16.06 14.70
CA ARG A 299 -20.65 15.13 15.17
C ARG A 299 -20.16 13.68 15.27
N GLY A 300 -18.96 13.37 14.78
CA GLY A 300 -18.37 12.02 14.85
C GLY A 300 -18.18 11.33 13.49
N ALA A 301 -18.52 12.00 12.38
CA ALA A 301 -18.25 11.45 11.06
C ALA A 301 -16.75 11.42 10.78
N ARG A 302 -16.33 10.46 9.97
CA ARG A 302 -14.94 10.28 9.56
C ARG A 302 -14.83 10.36 8.06
N ILE A 303 -13.75 10.96 7.55
CA ILE A 303 -13.62 11.25 6.13
C ILE A 303 -12.22 10.88 5.66
N LEU A 304 -12.18 10.06 4.62
CA LEU A 304 -10.97 9.58 3.99
C LEU A 304 -10.96 10.02 2.54
N PHE A 305 -10.01 10.88 2.19
CA PHE A 305 -9.72 11.25 0.82
C PHE A 305 -8.46 10.56 0.33
N THR A 306 -8.44 10.18 -0.94
CA THR A 306 -7.20 9.86 -1.66
C THR A 306 -6.99 10.87 -2.78
N SER A 307 -5.74 11.17 -3.12
CA SER A 307 -5.41 11.96 -4.32
C SER A 307 -3.97 11.71 -4.78
N ARG A 308 -3.70 11.99 -6.05
CA ARG A 308 -2.35 12.03 -6.61
C ARG A 308 -1.66 13.34 -6.23
N ASP A 309 -0.35 13.32 -6.02
CA ASP A 309 0.40 14.51 -5.57
C ASP A 309 0.23 15.72 -6.48
N TYR A 310 0.37 15.55 -7.80
CA TYR A 310 0.27 16.65 -8.74
C TYR A 310 -1.15 17.21 -8.87
N ILE A 311 -2.16 16.34 -8.74
CA ILE A 311 -3.58 16.74 -8.75
C ILE A 311 -3.88 17.57 -7.51
N TYR A 312 -3.48 17.09 -6.33
CA TYR A 312 -3.68 17.81 -5.08
C TYR A 312 -2.91 19.15 -5.08
N ARG A 313 -1.67 19.21 -5.58
CA ARG A 313 -0.93 20.49 -5.69
C ARG A 313 -1.68 21.51 -6.54
N SER A 314 -2.21 21.09 -7.70
CA SER A 314 -3.06 21.95 -8.53
C SER A 314 -4.35 22.36 -7.82
N ALA A 315 -4.97 21.44 -7.07
CA ALA A 315 -6.16 21.71 -6.29
C ALA A 315 -5.92 22.74 -5.18
N ARG A 316 -4.77 22.69 -4.49
CA ARG A 316 -4.45 23.60 -3.37
C ARG A 316 -4.60 25.08 -3.71
N ASN A 317 -4.29 25.50 -4.94
CA ASN A 317 -4.43 26.88 -5.38
C ASN A 317 -5.89 27.34 -5.49
N HIS A 318 -6.84 26.40 -5.48
CA HIS A 318 -8.26 26.63 -5.65
C HIS A 318 -9.08 26.28 -4.40
N LEU A 319 -8.51 25.52 -3.46
CA LEU A 319 -9.18 25.13 -2.22
C LEU A 319 -9.05 26.25 -1.16
N LYS A 320 -10.15 26.56 -0.49
CA LYS A 320 -10.21 27.59 0.55
C LYS A 320 -9.78 27.02 1.89
N GLU A 321 -8.55 27.31 2.32
CA GLU A 321 -8.02 26.93 3.63
C GLU A 321 -8.92 27.39 4.79
N SER A 322 -9.48 28.59 4.70
CA SER A 322 -10.41 29.12 5.71
C SER A 322 -11.71 28.31 5.84
N ALA A 323 -12.12 27.59 4.79
CA ALA A 323 -13.32 26.76 4.81
C ALA A 323 -13.08 25.36 5.39
N PHE A 324 -11.83 24.85 5.31
CA PHE A 324 -11.45 23.57 5.88
C PHE A 324 -9.96 23.49 6.22
N PRO A 325 -9.52 24.00 7.38
CA PRO A 325 -8.10 24.09 7.74
C PRO A 325 -7.37 22.75 7.75
N LEU A 326 -8.08 21.68 8.13
CA LEU A 326 -7.54 20.31 8.20
C LEU A 326 -6.90 19.87 6.86
N ILE A 327 -7.35 20.37 5.72
CA ILE A 327 -6.82 19.93 4.41
C ILE A 327 -5.35 20.26 4.20
N HIS A 328 -4.76 21.14 5.01
CA HIS A 328 -3.35 21.54 4.93
C HIS A 328 -2.51 21.04 6.11
N GLU A 329 -3.12 20.42 7.13
CA GLU A 329 -2.42 19.96 8.31
C GLU A 329 -1.61 18.68 8.02
N SER A 330 -0.32 18.71 8.31
CA SER A 330 0.60 17.58 8.04
C SER A 330 0.28 16.30 8.84
N GLN A 331 -0.52 16.44 9.91
CA GLN A 331 -0.98 15.31 10.73
C GLN A 331 -2.04 14.48 10.00
N VAL A 332 -2.85 15.10 9.14
CA VAL A 332 -3.92 14.44 8.38
C VAL A 332 -3.59 14.27 6.89
N VAL A 333 -2.65 15.05 6.35
CA VAL A 333 -2.12 14.88 4.99
C VAL A 333 -0.94 13.91 5.00
N ILE A 334 -1.19 12.66 4.60
CA ILE A 334 -0.24 11.55 4.73
C ILE A 334 0.27 11.12 3.36
N ARG A 335 1.59 11.15 3.18
CA ARG A 335 2.26 10.66 1.96
C ARG A 335 2.53 9.16 2.07
N VAL A 336 2.07 8.38 1.09
CA VAL A 336 2.12 6.91 1.12
C VAL A 336 3.45 6.32 0.64
N GLU A 337 4.26 7.08 -0.09
CA GLU A 337 5.44 6.58 -0.82
C GLU A 337 6.67 6.30 0.07
N ARG A 338 6.69 6.82 1.30
CA ARG A 338 7.85 6.72 2.20
C ARG A 338 7.89 5.37 2.91
N LEU A 339 8.15 4.32 2.13
CA LEU A 339 8.28 2.96 2.64
C LEU A 339 9.68 2.71 3.19
N THR A 340 9.75 2.20 4.41
CA THR A 340 10.96 1.66 5.03
C THR A 340 11.45 0.42 4.27
N LYS A 341 12.71 0.04 4.46
CA LYS A 341 13.27 -1.17 3.85
C LYS A 341 12.43 -2.40 4.20
N GLU A 342 12.04 -2.52 5.47
CA GLU A 342 11.28 -3.65 6.01
C GLU A 342 9.87 -3.70 5.40
N GLU A 343 9.21 -2.54 5.22
CA GLU A 343 7.91 -2.46 4.56
C GLU A 343 8.02 -2.89 3.09
N ARG A 344 9.05 -2.44 2.37
CA ARG A 344 9.27 -2.78 0.95
C ARG A 344 9.50 -4.27 0.77
N GLU A 345 10.37 -4.85 1.59
CA GLU A 345 10.64 -6.30 1.61
C GLU A 345 9.37 -7.10 1.92
N GLN A 346 8.57 -6.67 2.90
CA GLN A 346 7.34 -7.35 3.27
C GLN A 346 6.27 -7.26 2.17
N ILE A 347 6.11 -6.09 1.54
CA ILE A 347 5.19 -5.89 0.41
C ILE A 347 5.59 -6.83 -0.73
N LEU A 348 6.87 -6.81 -1.13
CA LEU A 348 7.38 -7.69 -2.17
C LEU A 348 7.15 -9.17 -1.83
N TYR A 349 7.50 -9.58 -0.61
CA TYR A 349 7.29 -10.95 -0.14
C TYR A 349 5.84 -11.38 -0.22
N ASN A 350 4.90 -10.56 0.25
CA ASN A 350 3.46 -10.88 0.25
C ASN A 350 2.95 -11.09 -1.18
N HIS A 351 3.29 -10.19 -2.11
CA HIS A 351 2.86 -10.30 -3.51
C HIS A 351 3.49 -11.50 -4.23
N ILE A 352 4.74 -11.85 -3.96
CA ILE A 352 5.35 -13.06 -4.55
C ILE A 352 4.78 -14.32 -3.93
N ARG A 353 4.65 -14.38 -2.59
CA ARG A 353 4.16 -15.56 -1.88
C ARG A 353 2.71 -15.88 -2.25
N LEU A 354 1.82 -14.91 -2.13
CA LEU A 354 0.38 -15.04 -2.38
C LEU A 354 -0.01 -14.82 -3.85
N GLY A 355 0.94 -14.39 -4.70
CA GLY A 355 0.72 -14.26 -6.12
C GLY A 355 0.67 -15.60 -6.88
N THR A 356 0.30 -15.51 -8.15
CA THR A 356 0.00 -16.64 -9.05
C THR A 356 1.22 -17.17 -9.81
N GLN A 357 2.43 -16.70 -9.47
CA GLN A 357 3.66 -17.22 -10.07
C GLN A 357 3.89 -18.71 -9.81
N SER A 358 4.59 -19.37 -10.75
CA SER A 358 4.97 -20.78 -10.59
C SER A 358 5.98 -20.97 -9.46
N ARG A 359 6.00 -22.17 -8.84
CA ARG A 359 6.99 -22.49 -7.80
C ARG A 359 8.42 -22.35 -8.30
N LYS A 360 8.69 -22.77 -9.55
CA LYS A 360 10.00 -22.64 -10.19
C LYS A 360 10.45 -21.18 -10.26
N PHE A 361 9.59 -20.30 -10.75
CA PHE A 361 9.85 -18.86 -10.82
C PHE A 361 10.13 -18.25 -9.44
N LYS A 362 9.31 -18.58 -8.43
CA LYS A 362 9.51 -18.09 -7.05
C LYS A 362 10.87 -18.52 -6.47
N THR A 363 11.31 -19.74 -6.76
CA THR A 363 12.62 -20.25 -6.31
C THR A 363 13.78 -19.50 -6.97
N GLU A 364 13.72 -19.31 -8.29
CA GLU A 364 14.76 -18.61 -9.05
C GLU A 364 14.85 -17.12 -8.68
N LEU A 365 13.69 -16.47 -8.46
CA LEU A 365 13.59 -15.07 -8.08
C LEU A 365 14.13 -14.78 -6.66
N LYS A 366 14.10 -15.78 -5.75
CA LYS A 366 14.35 -15.58 -4.31
C LYS A 366 15.64 -14.83 -3.98
N GLN A 367 16.72 -15.13 -4.70
CA GLN A 367 18.03 -14.50 -4.51
C GLN A 367 18.05 -13.00 -4.87
N PHE A 368 17.14 -12.55 -5.74
CA PHE A 368 17.06 -11.17 -6.22
C PHE A 368 16.05 -10.31 -5.45
N LEU A 369 15.23 -10.90 -4.57
CA LEU A 369 14.22 -10.14 -3.81
C LEU A 369 14.83 -8.97 -3.01
N PRO A 370 15.98 -9.11 -2.33
CA PRO A 370 16.58 -7.99 -1.61
C PRO A 370 16.98 -6.82 -2.53
N SER A 371 17.50 -7.10 -3.73
CA SER A 371 17.89 -6.05 -4.67
C SER A 371 16.67 -5.34 -5.27
N VAL A 372 15.63 -6.10 -5.62
CA VAL A 372 14.35 -5.54 -6.11
C VAL A 372 13.70 -4.66 -5.03
N ALA A 373 13.67 -5.14 -3.79
CA ALA A 373 13.12 -4.37 -2.66
C ALA A 373 13.96 -3.13 -2.32
N ALA A 374 15.25 -3.09 -2.64
CA ALA A 374 16.12 -1.94 -2.41
C ALA A 374 16.06 -0.90 -3.56
N HIS A 375 15.72 -1.32 -4.79
CA HIS A 375 15.76 -0.50 -6.01
C HIS A 375 14.93 0.79 -5.90
N GLN A 376 15.52 1.97 -6.20
CA GLN A 376 14.86 3.27 -5.97
C GLN A 376 13.46 3.42 -6.58
N GLY A 377 13.22 2.83 -7.75
CA GLY A 377 11.90 2.80 -8.42
C GLY A 377 10.89 1.76 -7.89
N PHE A 378 11.16 1.09 -6.77
CA PHE A 378 10.23 0.11 -6.21
C PHE A 378 8.90 0.76 -5.79
N SER A 379 7.80 0.12 -6.14
CA SER A 379 6.46 0.45 -5.65
C SER A 379 5.65 -0.83 -5.38
N PRO A 380 4.55 -0.76 -4.61
CA PRO A 380 3.63 -1.88 -4.44
C PRO A 380 3.12 -2.46 -5.77
N GLU A 381 2.95 -1.63 -6.79
CA GLU A 381 2.55 -2.07 -8.13
C GLU A 381 3.62 -2.93 -8.81
N ILE A 382 4.90 -2.62 -8.63
CA ILE A 382 6.01 -3.47 -9.11
C ILE A 382 5.94 -4.85 -8.45
N ALA A 383 5.70 -4.90 -7.13
CA ALA A 383 5.53 -6.15 -6.42
C ALA A 383 4.32 -6.95 -6.95
N ARG A 384 3.18 -6.29 -7.18
CA ARG A 384 1.97 -6.89 -7.76
C ARG A 384 2.24 -7.47 -9.15
N ARG A 385 2.90 -6.71 -10.03
CA ARG A 385 3.24 -7.15 -11.39
C ARG A 385 4.20 -8.33 -11.36
N LEU A 386 5.25 -8.28 -10.55
CA LEU A 386 6.22 -9.38 -10.43
C LEU A 386 5.57 -10.66 -9.88
N GLY A 387 4.55 -10.53 -9.02
CA GLY A 387 3.77 -11.63 -8.48
C GLY A 387 2.75 -12.27 -9.45
N ASN A 388 2.61 -11.78 -10.68
CA ASN A 388 1.63 -12.27 -11.64
C ASN A 388 2.28 -12.60 -13.02
N PRO A 389 2.17 -13.85 -13.51
CA PRO A 389 2.76 -14.30 -14.77
C PRO A 389 2.40 -13.46 -16.00
N ILE A 390 1.24 -12.77 -16.00
CA ILE A 390 0.80 -11.92 -17.12
C ILE A 390 1.83 -10.82 -17.41
N PHE A 391 2.47 -10.27 -16.37
CA PHE A 391 3.41 -9.16 -16.51
C PHE A 391 4.87 -9.62 -16.65
N THR A 392 5.17 -10.92 -16.47
CA THR A 392 6.55 -11.43 -16.46
C THR A 392 6.88 -12.33 -17.65
N LYS A 393 6.06 -12.34 -18.71
CA LYS A 393 6.24 -13.24 -19.87
C LYS A 393 7.57 -13.06 -20.61
N GLY A 394 8.12 -11.84 -20.64
CA GLY A 394 9.41 -11.52 -21.26
C GLY A 394 10.51 -11.19 -20.26
N LEU A 395 10.27 -11.42 -18.96
CA LEU A 395 11.22 -11.04 -17.91
C LEU A 395 12.36 -12.05 -17.83
N SER A 396 13.59 -11.59 -18.06
CA SER A 396 14.78 -12.38 -17.73
C SER A 396 15.06 -12.29 -16.23
N LEU A 397 15.17 -13.44 -15.56
CA LEU A 397 15.53 -13.52 -14.13
C LEU A 397 17.03 -13.32 -13.95
N SER A 398 17.47 -12.08 -14.17
CA SER A 398 18.82 -11.59 -13.97
C SER A 398 18.77 -10.26 -13.24
N LYS A 399 19.89 -9.80 -12.67
CA LYS A 399 19.97 -8.48 -12.06
C LYS A 399 19.55 -7.38 -13.05
N TRP A 400 20.07 -7.45 -14.28
CA TRP A 400 19.76 -6.49 -15.33
C TRP A 400 18.28 -6.53 -15.74
N GLY A 401 17.71 -7.72 -15.98
CA GLY A 401 16.30 -7.85 -16.39
C GLY A 401 15.33 -7.39 -15.30
N LEU A 402 15.66 -7.61 -14.03
CA LEU A 402 14.87 -7.10 -12.90
C LEU A 402 15.02 -5.59 -12.73
N ASP A 403 16.23 -5.04 -12.83
CA ASP A 403 16.44 -3.59 -12.78
C ASP A 403 15.68 -2.89 -13.92
N GLU A 404 15.69 -3.47 -15.12
CA GLU A 404 14.90 -3.00 -16.27
C GLU A 404 13.40 -3.08 -15.99
N PHE A 405 12.91 -4.19 -15.44
CA PHE A 405 11.49 -4.37 -15.09
C PHE A 405 10.98 -3.36 -14.07
N VAL A 406 11.78 -3.07 -13.03
CA VAL A 406 11.45 -2.05 -12.02
C VAL A 406 11.53 -0.65 -12.64
N SER A 407 12.53 -0.39 -13.48
CA SER A 407 12.78 0.92 -14.08
C SER A 407 11.81 1.28 -15.21
N ARG A 408 11.15 0.30 -15.86
CA ARG A 408 10.23 0.49 -17.00
C ARG A 408 8.74 0.32 -16.66
N PRO A 409 8.09 1.25 -15.91
CA PRO A 409 6.65 1.39 -15.95
C PRO A 409 6.22 2.28 -17.13
N VAL A 410 6.87 2.17 -18.30
CA VAL A 410 6.66 3.09 -19.45
C VAL A 410 5.19 3.15 -19.84
N GLU A 411 4.48 2.02 -19.90
CA GLU A 411 3.06 2.02 -20.25
C GLU A 411 2.15 2.75 -19.24
N LEU A 412 2.42 2.59 -17.93
CA LEU A 412 1.68 3.33 -16.90
C LEU A 412 1.98 4.83 -17.00
N LEU A 413 3.25 5.20 -17.21
CA LEU A 413 3.64 6.59 -17.41
C LEU A 413 3.02 7.18 -18.67
N ARG A 414 2.93 6.41 -19.75
CA ARG A 414 2.27 6.83 -21.00
C ARG A 414 0.78 7.09 -20.77
N GLU A 415 0.09 6.21 -20.04
CA GLU A 415 -1.31 6.41 -19.66
C GLU A 415 -1.51 7.69 -18.84
N ILE A 416 -0.64 7.93 -17.84
CA ILE A 416 -0.68 9.15 -17.03
C ILE A 416 -0.44 10.39 -17.91
N ILE A 417 0.61 10.39 -18.72
CA ILE A 417 0.99 11.54 -19.56
C ILE A 417 -0.09 11.87 -20.60
N ARG A 418 -0.71 10.85 -21.23
CA ARG A 418 -1.82 11.03 -22.17
C ARG A 418 -3.04 11.71 -21.57
N THR A 419 -3.22 11.61 -20.26
CA THR A 419 -4.41 12.12 -19.55
C THR A 419 -4.15 13.41 -18.78
N LEU A 420 -2.97 14.01 -18.94
CA LEU A 420 -2.64 15.32 -18.40
C LEU A 420 -3.39 16.44 -19.13
N ASP A 421 -3.62 17.55 -18.43
CA ASP A 421 -4.13 18.77 -19.03
C ASP A 421 -3.10 19.38 -20.00
N ALA A 422 -3.58 20.25 -20.90
CA ALA A 422 -2.75 20.88 -21.93
C ALA A 422 -1.55 21.66 -21.35
N GLY A 423 -1.70 22.30 -20.19
CA GLY A 423 -0.62 23.02 -19.51
C GLY A 423 0.47 22.07 -18.99
N SER A 424 0.05 21.00 -18.32
CA SER A 424 0.95 19.93 -17.85
C SER A 424 1.67 19.22 -18.99
N HIS A 425 0.96 18.90 -20.08
CA HIS A 425 1.57 18.28 -21.26
C HIS A 425 2.57 19.23 -21.94
N SER A 426 2.23 20.52 -22.04
CA SER A 426 3.11 21.57 -22.54
C SER A 426 4.36 21.77 -21.68
N ALA A 427 4.25 21.65 -20.35
CA ALA A 427 5.40 21.75 -19.46
C ALA A 427 6.41 20.62 -19.68
N LEU A 428 5.93 19.38 -19.85
CA LEU A 428 6.80 18.25 -20.21
C LEU A 428 7.45 18.47 -21.59
N ALA A 429 6.69 18.99 -22.57
CA ALA A 429 7.20 19.29 -23.90
C ALA A 429 8.37 20.27 -23.88
N VAL A 430 8.29 21.33 -23.09
CA VAL A 430 9.32 22.36 -23.03
C VAL A 430 10.59 21.83 -22.36
N VAL A 431 10.45 21.07 -21.27
CA VAL A 431 11.58 20.38 -20.64
C VAL A 431 12.21 19.39 -21.62
N PHE A 432 11.40 18.67 -22.40
CA PHE A 432 11.84 17.73 -23.42
C PHE A 432 12.64 18.41 -24.54
N MET A 433 12.09 19.48 -25.14
CA MET A 433 12.74 20.25 -26.22
C MET A 433 14.08 20.88 -25.78
N ARG A 434 14.28 21.13 -24.48
CA ARG A 434 15.55 21.60 -23.91
C ARG A 434 16.49 20.45 -23.50
N GLY A 435 16.31 19.26 -24.07
CA GLY A 435 17.15 18.10 -23.77
C GLY A 435 16.99 17.55 -22.34
N GLY A 436 15.89 17.90 -21.67
CA GLY A 436 15.59 17.47 -20.30
C GLY A 436 16.01 18.46 -19.20
N ILE A 437 16.53 19.63 -19.54
CA ILE A 437 16.98 20.65 -18.56
C ILE A 437 16.40 22.02 -18.94
N LEU A 438 15.49 22.55 -18.14
CA LEU A 438 14.87 23.86 -18.36
C LEU A 438 15.24 24.83 -17.23
N PRO A 439 15.84 26.00 -17.50
CA PRO A 439 16.12 27.00 -16.48
C PRO A 439 14.87 27.51 -15.75
N SER A 440 15.03 27.91 -14.49
CA SER A 440 14.01 28.56 -13.66
C SER A 440 14.58 29.89 -13.12
N PRO A 441 13.94 31.05 -13.37
CA PRO A 441 12.69 31.25 -14.09
C PRO A 441 12.79 30.82 -15.56
N MET A 442 11.69 30.27 -16.10
CA MET A 442 11.66 29.82 -17.48
C MET A 442 11.55 31.00 -18.45
N THR A 443 12.20 30.86 -19.61
CA THR A 443 12.05 31.74 -20.77
C THR A 443 11.79 30.88 -21.99
N MET A 444 10.88 31.31 -22.86
CA MET A 444 10.51 30.58 -24.06
C MET A 444 10.99 31.28 -25.33
N THR A 445 11.37 30.48 -26.32
CA THR A 445 11.58 30.92 -27.69
C THR A 445 10.25 30.90 -28.44
N LYS A 446 10.18 31.63 -29.56
CA LYS A 446 9.00 31.61 -30.46
C LYS A 446 8.67 30.20 -30.98
N GLY A 447 9.67 29.33 -31.13
CA GLY A 447 9.47 27.94 -31.53
C GLY A 447 8.76 27.12 -30.45
N GLU A 448 9.20 27.27 -29.19
CA GLU A 448 8.58 26.61 -28.05
C GLU A 448 7.15 27.11 -27.80
N GLU A 449 6.89 28.41 -27.96
CA GLU A 449 5.54 28.98 -27.86
C GLU A 449 4.59 28.39 -28.91
N LYS A 450 5.06 28.21 -30.15
CA LYS A 450 4.27 27.55 -31.19
C LYS A 450 3.99 26.08 -30.84
N ALA A 451 4.99 25.36 -30.33
CA ALA A 451 4.87 23.97 -29.95
C ALA A 451 3.84 23.76 -28.82
N ILE A 452 3.88 24.57 -27.76
CA ILE A 452 2.89 24.47 -26.67
C ILE A 452 1.49 24.87 -27.13
N THR A 453 1.38 25.83 -28.05
CA THR A 453 0.09 26.25 -28.60
C THR A 453 -0.58 25.10 -29.35
N ARG A 454 0.18 24.28 -30.09
CA ARG A 454 -0.33 23.06 -30.74
C ARG A 454 -0.80 22.02 -29.73
N LEU A 455 -0.17 21.97 -28.56
CA LEU A 455 -0.61 21.15 -27.42
C LEU A 455 -1.81 21.76 -26.66
N GLY A 456 -2.31 22.91 -27.09
CA GLY A 456 -3.43 23.61 -26.46
C GLY A 456 -3.06 24.37 -25.18
N GLY A 457 -1.77 24.55 -24.90
CA GLY A 457 -1.27 25.24 -23.70
C GLY A 457 -0.74 26.64 -23.99
N SER A 458 -0.50 27.39 -22.92
CA SER A 458 0.07 28.74 -22.94
C SER A 458 1.29 28.87 -22.01
N PRO A 459 2.15 29.89 -22.19
CA PRO A 459 3.31 30.10 -21.30
C PRO A 459 2.93 30.23 -19.82
N GLY A 460 1.80 30.87 -19.53
CA GLY A 460 1.29 31.00 -18.16
C GLY A 460 0.86 29.67 -17.55
N GLU A 461 0.19 28.81 -18.34
CA GLU A 461 -0.18 27.47 -17.90
C GLU A 461 1.04 26.57 -17.69
N VAL A 462 2.06 26.68 -18.54
CA VAL A 462 3.32 25.95 -18.37
C VAL A 462 4.00 26.34 -17.05
N CYS A 463 4.09 27.63 -16.74
CA CYS A 463 4.69 28.10 -15.49
C CYS A 463 3.98 27.52 -14.25
N ASN A 464 2.64 27.53 -14.26
CA ASN A 464 1.84 26.94 -13.19
C ASN A 464 2.04 25.42 -13.10
N ALA A 465 2.07 24.74 -14.25
CA ALA A 465 2.20 23.29 -14.32
C ALA A 465 3.58 22.79 -13.86
N LEU A 466 4.67 23.53 -14.10
CA LEU A 466 6.01 23.19 -13.61
C LEU A 466 6.01 23.00 -12.08
N GLY A 467 5.38 23.93 -11.35
CA GLY A 467 5.22 23.82 -9.89
C GLY A 467 4.30 22.68 -9.46
N ALA A 468 3.20 22.43 -10.19
CA ALA A 468 2.28 21.33 -9.88
C ALA A 468 2.93 19.94 -10.04
N LEU A 469 3.76 19.79 -11.09
CA LEU A 469 4.45 18.55 -11.45
C LEU A 469 5.74 18.31 -10.65
N GLU A 470 6.19 19.27 -9.84
CA GLU A 470 7.42 19.15 -9.03
C GLU A 470 7.35 17.95 -8.07
N GLY A 471 8.40 17.14 -7.97
CA GLY A 471 8.42 15.95 -7.13
C GLY A 471 7.53 14.79 -7.59
N SER A 472 6.75 14.92 -8.68
CA SER A 472 6.00 13.81 -9.30
C SER A 472 6.56 13.44 -10.68
N LEU A 473 6.38 14.31 -11.69
CA LEU A 473 6.92 14.09 -13.04
C LEU A 473 8.19 14.89 -13.30
N LEU A 474 8.31 16.04 -12.66
CA LEU A 474 9.46 16.93 -12.75
C LEU A 474 10.11 17.09 -11.37
N ILE A 475 11.35 17.56 -11.33
CA ILE A 475 12.05 17.97 -10.11
C ILE A 475 12.76 19.30 -10.38
N GLN A 476 12.82 20.16 -9.37
CA GLN A 476 13.69 21.33 -9.41
C GLN A 476 15.01 21.00 -8.74
N VAL A 477 16.12 21.30 -9.42
CA VAL A 477 17.48 21.07 -8.92
C VAL A 477 18.20 22.40 -8.86
N SER A 478 18.84 22.68 -7.72
CA SER A 478 19.75 23.82 -7.53
C SER A 478 21.18 23.37 -7.76
N GLN A 479 21.90 24.04 -8.66
CA GLN A 479 23.34 23.91 -8.85
C GLN A 479 23.94 25.30 -9.01
N GLU A 480 24.96 25.62 -8.21
CA GLU A 480 25.72 26.88 -8.30
C GLU A 480 24.85 28.15 -8.31
N GLY A 481 23.78 28.16 -7.51
CA GLY A 481 22.85 29.29 -7.41
C GLY A 481 21.86 29.43 -8.57
N ARG A 482 21.84 28.48 -9.52
CA ARG A 482 20.86 28.41 -10.61
C ARG A 482 19.87 27.27 -10.36
N TYR A 483 18.60 27.54 -10.59
CA TYR A 483 17.54 26.56 -10.50
C TYR A 483 17.19 26.03 -11.89
N THR A 484 17.07 24.71 -12.02
CA THR A 484 16.66 24.05 -13.26
C THR A 484 15.60 23.00 -13.00
N TRP A 485 14.63 22.90 -13.90
CA TRP A 485 13.64 21.83 -13.97
C TRP A 485 14.20 20.66 -14.78
N ARG A 486 14.01 19.45 -14.27
CA ARG A 486 14.39 18.19 -14.94
C ARG A 486 13.28 17.17 -14.79
N PHE A 487 13.26 16.16 -15.66
CA PHE A 487 12.43 14.97 -15.41
C PHE A 487 12.85 14.29 -14.10
N LYS A 488 11.88 13.88 -13.27
CA LYS A 488 12.17 13.16 -12.03
C LYS A 488 12.91 11.84 -12.29
N HIS A 489 12.59 11.18 -13.39
CA HIS A 489 13.20 9.92 -13.80
C HIS A 489 13.35 9.86 -15.34
N PRO A 490 14.44 9.28 -15.88
CA PRO A 490 14.65 9.16 -17.33
C PRO A 490 13.48 8.53 -18.09
N THR A 491 12.78 7.55 -17.50
CA THR A 491 11.64 6.89 -18.18
C THR A 491 10.43 7.78 -18.40
N ILE A 492 10.30 8.91 -17.70
CA ILE A 492 9.26 9.90 -17.98
C ILE A 492 9.59 10.61 -19.30
N ARG A 493 10.86 10.94 -19.53
CA ARG A 493 11.34 11.48 -20.81
C ARG A 493 11.07 10.49 -21.93
N ASP A 494 11.38 9.21 -21.73
CA ASP A 494 11.16 8.16 -22.73
C ASP A 494 9.67 7.94 -23.02
N ALA A 495 8.83 7.91 -21.99
CA ALA A 495 7.38 7.80 -22.14
C ALA A 495 6.81 9.01 -22.91
N PHE A 496 7.24 10.23 -22.58
CA PHE A 496 6.84 11.43 -23.30
C PHE A 496 7.31 11.39 -24.75
N ALA A 497 8.57 11.03 -25.00
CA ALA A 497 9.14 10.90 -26.34
C ALA A 497 8.35 9.90 -27.20
N SER A 498 7.98 8.75 -26.63
CA SER A 498 7.15 7.75 -27.32
C SER A 498 5.77 8.29 -27.68
N LEU A 499 5.17 9.16 -26.85
CA LEU A 499 3.85 9.73 -27.13
C LEU A 499 3.90 10.79 -28.22
N VAL A 500 4.88 11.69 -28.18
CA VAL A 500 5.02 12.71 -29.24
C VAL A 500 5.47 12.12 -30.57
N ALA A 501 6.17 10.97 -30.56
CA ALA A 501 6.53 10.26 -31.78
C ALA A 501 5.33 9.57 -32.46
N GLU A 502 4.28 9.24 -31.70
CA GLU A 502 3.05 8.62 -32.24
C GLU A 502 2.15 9.62 -32.98
N ASP A 503 2.29 10.92 -32.66
CA ASP A 503 1.49 11.99 -33.25
C ASP A 503 2.31 12.78 -34.27
N ARG A 504 1.90 12.70 -35.54
CA ARG A 504 2.57 13.40 -36.65
C ARG A 504 2.57 14.92 -36.47
N GLU A 505 1.54 15.48 -35.83
CA GLU A 505 1.43 16.92 -35.58
C GLU A 505 2.43 17.42 -34.52
N LEU A 506 2.99 16.49 -33.73
CA LEU A 506 3.95 16.77 -32.66
C LEU A 506 5.39 16.37 -33.03
N MET A 507 5.63 15.99 -34.29
CA MET A 507 6.96 15.54 -34.75
C MET A 507 8.05 16.58 -34.52
N ASP A 508 7.74 17.88 -34.68
CA ASP A 508 8.69 18.96 -34.39
C ASP A 508 9.19 18.93 -32.94
N ILE A 509 8.31 18.60 -31.98
CA ILE A 509 8.66 18.47 -30.57
C ILE A 509 9.58 17.27 -30.36
N TYR A 510 9.26 16.14 -31.01
CA TYR A 510 10.08 14.93 -30.96
C TYR A 510 11.49 15.16 -31.53
N LEU A 511 11.59 15.79 -32.70
CA LEU A 511 12.86 16.06 -33.39
C LEU A 511 13.75 17.00 -32.57
N VAL A 512 13.18 18.06 -31.99
CA VAL A 512 13.95 19.05 -31.20
C VAL A 512 14.46 18.46 -29.88
N GLY A 513 13.67 17.63 -29.19
CA GLY A 513 14.02 17.12 -27.85
C GLY A 513 14.75 15.78 -27.81
N SER A 514 14.88 15.09 -28.95
CA SER A 514 15.54 13.78 -29.03
C SER A 514 17.05 13.89 -29.25
N PRO A 515 17.88 13.06 -28.59
CA PRO A 515 19.30 12.99 -28.88
C PRO A 515 19.56 12.59 -30.33
N ILE A 516 20.62 13.16 -30.93
CA ILE A 516 21.00 12.94 -32.34
C ILE A 516 21.20 11.44 -32.62
N GLU A 517 21.79 10.70 -31.68
CA GLU A 517 22.05 9.26 -31.80
C GLU A 517 20.74 8.46 -31.93
N LYS A 518 19.69 8.88 -31.22
CA LYS A 518 18.37 8.25 -31.23
C LYS A 518 17.61 8.54 -32.53
N LEU A 519 17.76 9.77 -33.05
CA LEU A 519 17.21 10.16 -34.34
C LEU A 519 17.78 9.32 -35.49
N PHE A 520 19.09 9.04 -35.49
CA PHE A 520 19.71 8.20 -36.52
C PHE A 520 19.21 6.74 -36.53
N SER A 521 18.77 6.22 -35.38
CA SER A 521 18.19 4.87 -35.30
C SER A 521 16.70 4.81 -35.61
N GLU A 522 15.94 5.86 -35.27
CA GLU A 522 14.47 5.86 -35.26
C GLU A 522 13.84 6.64 -36.43
N VAL A 523 14.59 7.52 -37.13
CA VAL A 523 14.05 8.41 -38.17
C VAL A 523 14.63 8.10 -39.55
N SER A 524 13.80 8.13 -40.59
CA SER A 524 14.19 8.06 -42.00
C SER A 524 13.63 9.23 -42.80
N CYS A 525 14.44 9.79 -43.69
CA CYS A 525 13.99 10.81 -44.65
C CYS A 525 13.33 10.14 -45.85
N GLY A 526 12.01 10.33 -46.01
CA GLY A 526 11.23 9.69 -47.08
C GLY A 526 10.92 8.20 -46.85
N ASP A 527 10.19 7.61 -47.80
CA ASP A 527 9.86 6.18 -47.76
C ASP A 527 11.06 5.34 -48.25
N VAL A 528 11.79 4.76 -47.30
CA VAL A 528 12.97 3.92 -47.56
C VAL A 528 12.69 2.42 -47.42
N GLY A 529 11.42 2.01 -47.25
CA GLY A 529 11.04 0.59 -47.19
C GLY A 529 11.56 -0.18 -45.96
N ILE A 530 11.92 0.52 -44.88
CA ILE A 530 12.42 -0.09 -43.62
C ILE A 530 11.30 -0.07 -42.57
N GLU A 531 10.81 -1.24 -42.16
CA GLU A 531 9.82 -1.35 -41.08
C GLU A 531 10.40 -0.86 -39.73
N GLY A 532 9.63 -0.02 -39.02
CA GLY A 532 9.96 0.46 -37.67
C GLY A 532 10.67 1.81 -37.57
N ARG A 533 10.83 2.57 -38.66
CA ARG A 533 11.37 3.94 -38.65
C ARG A 533 10.31 5.00 -38.98
N PHE A 534 10.38 6.14 -38.31
CA PHE A 534 9.49 7.28 -38.53
C PHE A 534 9.90 8.03 -39.81
N GLN A 535 8.96 8.21 -40.73
CA GLN A 535 9.18 8.94 -41.98
C GLN A 535 8.99 10.45 -41.76
N VAL A 536 10.04 11.23 -41.98
CA VAL A 536 9.97 12.70 -42.03
C VAL A 536 9.87 13.12 -43.51
N PRO A 537 8.99 14.08 -43.86
CA PRO A 537 8.88 14.59 -45.23
C PRO A 537 10.25 15.04 -45.75
N SER A 538 10.63 14.60 -46.95
CA SER A 538 11.80 15.14 -47.63
C SER A 538 11.59 16.63 -47.86
N ALA A 539 12.53 17.46 -47.41
CA ALA A 539 12.48 18.90 -47.62
C ALA A 539 12.26 19.20 -49.12
N THR A 540 11.09 19.71 -49.46
CA THR A 540 10.89 20.39 -50.75
C THR A 540 11.65 21.70 -50.63
N GLY A 541 12.79 21.78 -51.32
CA GLY A 541 13.57 23.00 -51.36
C GLY A 541 12.76 24.15 -51.94
N GLU A 542 12.57 25.19 -51.13
CA GLU A 542 12.45 26.59 -51.55
C GLU A 542 13.38 27.44 -50.68
#